data_AF-A0A1G2TGU3-F1
#
_entry.id   AF-A0A1G2TGU3-F1
#
_cell.length_a   1.000
_cell.length_b   1.000
_cell.length_c   1.000
_cell.angle_alpha   90.00
_cell.angle_beta   90.00
_cell.angle_gamma   90.00
#
_symmetry.space_group_name_H-M   'P 1'
#
loop_
_entity.id
_entity.type
_entity.pdbx_description
1 polymer ?
#
loop_
_entity_poly.entity_id
_entity_poly.type
_entity_poly.pdbx_seq_one_letter_code
_entity_poly.pdbx_strand_id
1 'polypeptide(L)'
;MKKVLLGIVILGLIVSNVTLLYRVHQLEKRAQEAGEIISGLEDRHHDLASRVYENENRFAAVVEKNPQMAFTLIDNNLDLVEAGREVRFIGSYSDSFLPMLEDARRAGASMEDVNKRLDRVLALAQAGKYYSSAVKMMMESSEFDAEIAGEKVRLAAIR
;
A
#
# COMPACT_ATOMS: atom_id res chain seq x y z
N MET A 1 -50.85 34.14 -47.78
CA MET A 1 -49.86 34.36 -46.70
C MET A 1 -49.78 33.23 -45.67
N LYS A 2 -50.88 32.78 -45.04
CA LYS A 2 -50.86 31.73 -43.98
C LYS A 2 -50.17 30.40 -44.37
N LYS A 3 -50.35 29.91 -45.61
CA LYS A 3 -49.73 28.65 -46.08
C LYS A 3 -48.20 28.72 -46.24
N VAL A 4 -47.66 29.89 -46.58
CA VAL A 4 -46.22 30.11 -46.74
C VAL A 4 -45.54 30.14 -45.36
N LEU A 5 -46.17 30.80 -44.39
CA LEU A 5 -45.66 30.85 -43.02
C LEU A 5 -45.62 29.45 -42.37
N LEU A 6 -46.65 28.63 -42.62
CA LEU A 6 -46.71 27.24 -42.14
C LEU A 6 -45.59 26.37 -42.75
N GLY A 7 -45.30 26.53 -44.04
CA GLY A 7 -44.21 25.82 -44.71
C GLY A 7 -42.83 26.15 -44.15
N ILE A 8 -42.57 27.41 -43.82
CA ILE A 8 -41.30 27.86 -43.22
C ILE A 8 -41.12 27.28 -41.81
N VAL A 9 -42.18 27.26 -40.99
CA VAL A 9 -42.14 26.68 -39.64
C VAL A 9 -41.87 25.17 -39.69
N ILE A 10 -42.54 24.45 -40.60
CA ILE A 10 -42.32 23.01 -40.78
C ILE A 10 -40.89 22.72 -41.23
N LEU A 11 -40.36 23.49 -42.19
CA LEU A 11 -38.97 23.33 -42.64
C LEU A 11 -37.97 23.58 -41.50
N GLY A 12 -38.20 24.61 -40.69
CA GLY A 12 -37.36 24.93 -39.53
C GLY A 12 -37.35 23.79 -38.49
N LEU A 13 -38.51 23.18 -38.23
CA LEU A 13 -38.62 22.03 -37.33
C LEU A 13 -37.89 20.79 -37.87
N ILE A 14 -37.99 20.53 -39.18
CA ILE A 14 -37.29 19.41 -39.83
C ILE A 14 -35.78 19.61 -39.73
N VAL A 15 -35.26 20.79 -40.07
CA VAL A 15 -33.82 21.10 -39.99
C VAL A 15 -33.32 21.00 -38.55
N SER A 16 -34.09 21.49 -37.57
CA SER A 16 -33.74 21.39 -36.15
C SER A 16 -33.69 19.93 -35.68
N ASN A 17 -34.68 19.11 -36.05
CA ASN A 17 -34.70 17.70 -35.69
C ASN A 17 -33.56 16.91 -36.34
N VAL A 18 -33.24 17.17 -37.61
CA VAL A 18 -32.08 16.55 -38.29
C VAL A 18 -30.77 16.95 -37.61
N THR A 19 -30.63 18.21 -37.22
CA THR A 19 -29.44 18.70 -36.49
C THR A 19 -29.31 18.05 -35.12
N LEU A 20 -30.42 17.86 -34.40
CA LEU A 20 -30.44 17.16 -33.12
C LEU A 20 -30.06 15.69 -33.29
N LEU A 21 -30.62 14.99 -34.28
CA LEU A 21 -30.25 13.60 -34.58
C LEU A 21 -28.77 13.45 -34.91
N TYR A 22 -28.21 14.37 -35.70
CA TYR A 22 -26.79 14.38 -36.00
C TYR A 22 -25.94 14.57 -34.73
N ARG A 23 -26.34 15.48 -33.83
CA ARG A 23 -25.64 15.67 -32.54
C ARG A 23 -25.75 14.45 -31.64
N VAL A 24 -26.91 13.81 -31.56
CA VAL A 24 -27.10 12.57 -30.79
C VAL A 24 -26.17 11.48 -31.32
N HIS A 25 -26.13 11.27 -32.63
CA HIS A 25 -25.24 10.27 -33.24
C HIS A 25 -23.75 10.55 -32.97
N GLN A 26 -23.33 11.82 -33.01
CA GLN A 26 -21.96 12.21 -32.65
C GLN A 26 -21.65 11.96 -31.17
N LEU A 27 -22.62 12.17 -30.27
CA LEU A 27 -22.46 11.88 -28.85
C LEU A 27 -22.39 10.37 -28.58
N GLU A 28 -23.20 9.56 -29.27
CA GLU A 28 -23.14 8.09 -29.18
C GLU A 28 -21.77 7.57 -29.61
N LYS A 29 -21.24 8.08 -30.73
CA LYS A 29 -19.91 7.71 -31.21
C LYS A 29 -18.81 8.05 -30.19
N ARG A 30 -18.85 9.25 -29.61
CA ARG A 30 -17.90 9.66 -28.56
C ARG A 30 -18.03 8.84 -27.29
N ALA A 31 -19.24 8.47 -26.91
CA ALA A 31 -19.48 7.61 -25.74
C ALA A 31 -18.91 6.20 -25.97
N GLN A 32 -19.03 5.67 -27.19
CA GLN A 32 -18.43 4.39 -27.57
C GLN A 32 -16.90 4.43 -27.53
N GLU A 33 -16.28 5.45 -28.15
CA GLU A 33 -14.83 5.67 -28.12
C GLU A 33 -14.31 5.84 -26.67
N ALA A 34 -15.04 6.57 -25.82
CA ALA A 34 -14.70 6.72 -24.42
C ALA A 34 -14.81 5.39 -23.64
N GLY A 35 -15.82 4.56 -23.94
CA GLY A 35 -15.99 3.24 -23.35
C GLY A 35 -14.81 2.30 -23.66
N GLU A 36 -14.33 2.30 -24.91
CA GLU A 36 -13.15 1.52 -25.32
C GLU A 36 -11.88 1.97 -24.60
N ILE A 37 -11.69 3.29 -24.44
CA ILE A 37 -10.56 3.85 -23.69
C ILE A 37 -10.60 3.44 -22.21
N ILE A 38 -11.78 3.48 -21.58
CA ILE A 38 -11.96 3.10 -20.18
C ILE A 38 -11.67 1.62 -20.00
N SER A 39 -12.23 0.75 -20.85
CA SER A 39 -11.95 -0.69 -20.78
C SER A 39 -10.45 -0.99 -20.94
N GLY A 40 -9.77 -0.32 -21.88
CA GLY A 40 -8.31 -0.47 -22.03
C GLY A 40 -7.50 0.10 -20.86
N LEU A 41 -8.03 1.06 -20.09
CA LEU A 41 -7.41 1.53 -18.85
C LEU A 41 -7.60 0.54 -17.70
N GLU A 42 -8.78 -0.07 -17.60
CA GLU A 42 -9.08 -1.11 -16.61
C GLU A 42 -8.18 -2.33 -16.80
N ASP A 43 -8.02 -2.80 -18.04
CA ASP A 43 -7.10 -3.91 -18.36
C ASP A 43 -5.65 -3.59 -17.95
N ARG A 44 -5.17 -2.39 -18.26
CA ARG A 44 -3.82 -1.94 -17.87
C ARG A 44 -3.68 -1.82 -16.36
N HIS A 45 -4.72 -1.35 -15.67
CA HIS A 45 -4.71 -1.26 -14.21
C HIS A 45 -4.63 -2.66 -13.59
N HIS A 46 -5.37 -3.62 -14.15
CA HIS A 46 -5.33 -5.01 -13.71
C HIS A 46 -3.94 -5.65 -13.94
N ASP A 47 -3.33 -5.45 -15.11
CA ASP A 47 -1.96 -5.89 -15.39
C ASP A 47 -0.95 -5.28 -14.41
N LEU A 48 -1.03 -3.96 -14.19
CA LEU A 48 -0.12 -3.27 -13.28
C LEU A 48 -0.28 -3.78 -11.84
N ALA A 49 -1.51 -3.94 -11.37
CA ALA A 49 -1.79 -4.48 -10.04
C ALA A 49 -1.20 -5.89 -9.87
N SER A 50 -1.35 -6.74 -10.89
CA SER A 50 -0.82 -8.10 -10.89
C SER A 50 0.72 -8.10 -10.85
N ARG A 51 1.37 -7.25 -11.65
CA ARG A 51 2.83 -7.09 -11.66
C ARG A 51 3.38 -6.52 -10.36
N VAL A 52 2.66 -5.59 -9.72
CA VAL A 52 3.03 -5.08 -8.40
C VAL A 52 2.97 -6.21 -7.39
N TYR A 53 1.89 -6.98 -7.35
CA TYR A 53 1.74 -8.13 -6.46
C TYR A 53 2.83 -9.20 -6.67
N GLU A 54 3.14 -9.54 -7.92
CA GLU A 54 4.25 -10.46 -8.24
C GLU A 54 5.61 -9.92 -7.79
N ASN A 55 5.86 -8.62 -7.98
CA ASN A 55 7.11 -7.99 -7.57
C ASN A 55 7.24 -7.93 -6.05
N GLU A 56 6.18 -7.60 -5.33
CA GLU A 56 6.13 -7.65 -3.86
C GLU A 56 6.46 -9.05 -3.34
N ASN A 57 5.87 -10.09 -3.92
CA ASN A 57 6.16 -11.47 -3.55
C ASN A 57 7.60 -11.89 -3.86
N ARG A 58 8.13 -11.49 -5.02
CA ARG A 58 9.53 -11.75 -5.39
C ARG A 58 10.49 -11.01 -4.48
N PHE A 59 10.17 -9.76 -4.13
CA PHE A 59 10.95 -8.96 -3.20
C PHE A 59 10.97 -9.62 -1.80
N ALA A 60 9.81 -10.04 -1.29
CA ALA A 60 9.71 -10.79 -0.03
C ALA A 60 10.59 -12.05 -0.05
N ALA A 61 10.53 -12.85 -1.12
CA ALA A 61 11.34 -14.06 -1.26
C ALA A 61 12.86 -13.78 -1.37
N VAL A 62 13.26 -12.63 -1.92
CA VAL A 62 14.68 -12.22 -1.98
C VAL A 62 15.15 -11.72 -0.61
N VAL A 63 14.32 -10.96 0.11
CA VAL A 63 14.60 -10.49 1.47
C VAL A 63 14.75 -11.67 2.42
N GLU A 64 13.86 -12.66 2.35
CA GLU A 64 13.89 -13.88 3.18
C GLU A 64 15.21 -14.66 2.99
N LYS A 65 15.77 -14.65 1.77
CA LYS A 65 17.00 -15.38 1.44
C LYS A 65 18.27 -14.55 1.62
N ASN A 66 18.17 -13.25 1.91
CA ASN A 66 19.32 -12.37 2.03
C ASN A 66 19.25 -11.55 3.33
N PRO A 67 19.91 -12.03 4.41
CA PRO A 67 19.91 -11.35 5.70
C PRO A 67 20.36 -9.90 5.65
N GLN A 68 21.31 -9.57 4.75
CA GLN A 68 21.84 -8.21 4.64
C GLN A 68 20.80 -7.23 4.09
N MET A 69 19.96 -7.72 3.19
CA MET A 69 18.87 -6.92 2.62
C MET A 69 17.75 -6.74 3.66
N ALA A 70 17.41 -7.79 4.42
CA ALA A 70 16.51 -7.69 5.57
C ALA A 70 17.01 -6.67 6.60
N PHE A 71 18.29 -6.72 6.97
CA PHE A 71 18.90 -5.78 7.90
C PHE A 71 18.93 -4.35 7.39
N THR A 72 19.18 -4.13 6.11
CA THR A 72 19.12 -2.78 5.52
C THR A 72 17.71 -2.19 5.63
N LEU A 73 16.68 -3.00 5.37
CA LEU A 73 15.28 -2.56 5.52
C LEU A 73 14.93 -2.29 6.98
N ILE A 74 15.34 -3.17 7.89
CA ILE A 74 15.20 -2.98 9.32
C ILE A 74 15.85 -1.66 9.76
N ASP A 75 17.12 -1.44 9.43
CA ASP A 75 17.87 -0.28 9.86
C ASP A 75 17.25 1.02 9.33
N ASN A 76 16.86 1.05 8.05
CA ASN A 76 16.18 2.22 7.46
C ASN A 76 14.88 2.56 8.18
N ASN A 77 14.09 1.56 8.60
CA ASN A 77 12.85 1.82 9.32
C ASN A 77 13.12 2.28 10.74
N LEU A 78 14.11 1.71 11.42
CA LEU A 78 14.53 2.20 12.74
C LEU A 78 14.99 3.66 12.68
N ASP A 79 15.80 4.02 11.67
CA ASP A 79 16.26 5.39 11.48
C ASP A 79 15.09 6.38 11.27
N LEU A 80 14.07 5.97 10.48
CA LEU A 80 12.87 6.79 10.28
C LEU A 80 12.11 7.03 11.59
N VAL A 81 12.00 6.02 12.43
CA VAL A 81 11.26 6.07 13.70
C VAL A 81 12.02 6.88 14.75
N GLU A 82 13.34 6.68 14.82
CA GLU A 82 14.24 7.47 15.65
C GLU A 82 14.14 8.96 15.27
N ALA A 83 13.98 9.26 13.97
CA ALA A 83 13.72 10.60 13.46
C ALA A 83 12.27 11.11 13.65
N GLY A 84 11.39 10.33 14.30
CA GLY A 84 9.99 10.69 14.57
C GLY A 84 9.08 10.66 13.34
N ARG A 85 9.46 9.92 12.28
CA ARG A 85 8.68 9.78 11.05
C ARG A 85 7.86 8.50 11.08
N GLU A 86 6.70 8.51 10.42
CA GLU A 86 5.91 7.30 10.19
C GLU A 86 6.63 6.34 9.22
N VAL A 87 6.61 5.06 9.57
CA VAL A 87 7.07 3.98 8.72
C VAL A 87 5.93 3.53 7.81
N ARG A 88 6.19 3.48 6.50
CA ARG A 88 5.16 3.14 5.48
C ARG A 88 5.26 1.73 4.93
N PHE A 89 6.38 1.05 5.12
CA PHE A 89 6.74 -0.15 4.33
C PHE A 89 6.87 -1.44 5.14
N ILE A 90 6.99 -1.33 6.45
CA ILE A 90 7.00 -2.47 7.37
C ILE A 90 5.88 -2.17 8.34
N GLY A 91 4.99 -3.13 8.58
CA GLY A 91 3.89 -2.98 9.51
C GLY A 91 4.38 -2.71 10.94
N SER A 92 3.54 -2.99 11.91
CA SER A 92 3.93 -2.78 13.30
C SER A 92 5.13 -3.65 13.73
N TYR A 93 5.82 -3.23 14.81
CA TYR A 93 6.96 -3.95 15.39
C TYR A 93 6.70 -5.45 15.60
N SER A 94 5.54 -5.84 16.15
CA SER A 94 5.23 -7.25 16.41
C SER A 94 4.94 -8.03 15.13
N ASP A 95 4.37 -7.37 14.13
CA ASP A 95 3.78 -8.06 12.97
C ASP A 95 4.78 -8.23 11.83
N SER A 96 5.89 -7.47 11.84
CA SER A 96 6.81 -7.45 10.71
C SER A 96 8.28 -7.42 11.09
N PHE A 97 8.67 -6.83 12.23
CA PHE A 97 10.08 -6.71 12.60
C PHE A 97 10.67 -8.01 13.19
N LEU A 98 9.96 -8.61 14.16
CA LEU A 98 10.41 -9.86 14.78
C LEU A 98 10.48 -11.02 13.78
N PRO A 99 9.49 -11.23 12.89
CA PRO A 99 9.60 -12.23 11.83
C PRO A 99 10.81 -12.01 10.92
N MET A 100 11.10 -10.75 10.52
CA MET A 100 12.28 -10.47 9.68
C MET A 100 13.61 -10.74 10.39
N LEU A 101 13.71 -10.50 11.70
CA LEU A 101 14.90 -10.87 12.47
C LEU A 101 15.06 -12.39 12.57
N GLU A 102 13.96 -13.12 12.76
CA GLU A 102 13.96 -14.58 12.81
C GLU A 102 14.35 -15.18 11.45
N ASP A 103 13.82 -14.65 10.35
CA ASP A 103 14.17 -15.10 9.01
C ASP A 103 15.62 -14.76 8.65
N ALA A 104 16.10 -13.56 9.00
CA ALA A 104 17.51 -13.20 8.84
C ALA A 104 18.43 -14.16 9.62
N ARG A 105 18.03 -14.55 10.84
CA ARG A 105 18.75 -15.54 11.65
C ARG A 105 18.75 -16.92 11.00
N ARG A 106 17.59 -17.42 10.53
CA ARG A 106 17.47 -18.70 9.80
C ARG A 106 18.33 -18.71 8.53
N ALA A 107 18.44 -17.57 7.86
CA ALA A 107 19.28 -17.37 6.69
C ALA A 107 20.78 -17.13 7.01
N GLY A 108 21.19 -17.26 8.28
CA GLY A 108 22.61 -17.30 8.67
C GLY A 108 23.19 -16.00 9.22
N ALA A 109 22.36 -15.01 9.57
CA ALA A 109 22.85 -13.81 10.23
C ALA A 109 23.52 -14.11 11.58
N SER A 110 24.52 -13.28 11.92
CA SER A 110 25.19 -13.35 13.22
C SER A 110 24.25 -12.94 14.36
N MET A 111 24.44 -13.53 15.54
CA MET A 111 23.66 -13.11 16.72
C MET A 111 23.98 -11.69 17.17
N GLU A 112 25.20 -11.23 16.93
CA GLU A 112 25.61 -9.86 17.21
C GLU A 112 24.76 -8.86 16.40
N ASP A 113 24.58 -9.13 15.10
CA ASP A 113 23.77 -8.29 14.21
C ASP A 113 22.29 -8.28 14.58
N VAL A 114 21.75 -9.43 14.96
CA VAL A 114 20.36 -9.55 15.43
C VAL A 114 20.18 -8.78 16.73
N ASN A 115 21.06 -8.97 17.71
CA ASN A 115 20.97 -8.32 19.01
C ASN A 115 21.08 -6.81 18.90
N LYS A 116 22.00 -6.29 18.08
CA LYS A 116 22.14 -4.85 17.84
C LYS A 116 20.82 -4.19 17.42
N ARG A 117 20.06 -4.86 16.54
CA ARG A 117 18.78 -4.35 16.02
C ARG A 117 17.64 -4.55 17.02
N LEU A 118 17.67 -5.66 17.75
CA LEU A 118 16.73 -5.91 18.83
C LEU A 118 16.86 -4.84 19.93
N ASP A 119 18.07 -4.50 20.34
CA ASP A 119 18.33 -3.48 21.37
C ASP A 119 17.84 -2.09 20.94
N ARG A 120 18.02 -1.72 19.66
CA ARG A 120 17.47 -0.49 19.10
C ARG A 120 15.95 -0.45 19.22
N VAL A 121 15.27 -1.55 18.89
CA VAL A 121 13.81 -1.57 19.02
C VAL A 121 13.36 -1.53 20.47
N LEU A 122 14.02 -2.28 21.36
CA LEU A 122 13.67 -2.24 22.78
C LEU A 122 13.81 -0.82 23.34
N ALA A 123 14.82 -0.06 22.92
CA ALA A 123 14.98 1.34 23.30
C ALA A 123 13.84 2.24 22.74
N LEU A 124 13.45 2.04 21.47
CA LEU A 124 12.33 2.77 20.86
C LEU A 124 11.00 2.47 21.57
N ALA A 125 10.76 1.19 21.84
CA ALA A 125 9.63 0.71 22.62
C ALA A 125 9.62 1.37 24.01
N GLN A 126 10.69 1.27 24.79
CA GLN A 126 10.77 1.92 26.11
C GLN A 126 10.49 3.44 26.06
N ALA A 127 10.83 4.11 24.95
CA ALA A 127 10.52 5.52 24.72
C ALA A 127 9.05 5.81 24.34
N GLY A 128 8.17 4.81 24.37
CA GLY A 128 6.76 4.93 23.95
C GLY A 128 6.58 5.10 22.45
N LYS A 129 7.64 4.85 21.67
CA LYS A 129 7.65 4.96 20.21
C LYS A 129 7.62 3.54 19.63
N TYR A 130 7.00 3.37 18.47
CA TYR A 130 7.12 2.12 17.70
C TYR A 130 6.45 0.86 18.28
N TYR A 131 5.24 1.02 18.83
CA TYR A 131 4.40 -0.14 19.17
C TYR A 131 3.36 -0.44 18.09
N SER A 132 3.02 -1.72 17.95
CA SER A 132 1.75 -2.10 17.33
C SER A 132 0.61 -1.52 18.12
N SER A 133 -0.51 -1.22 17.45
CA SER A 133 -1.72 -0.73 18.11
C SER A 133 -2.13 -1.65 19.29
N ALA A 134 -1.89 -2.97 19.17
CA ALA A 134 -2.13 -3.95 20.22
C ALA A 134 -1.19 -3.78 21.43
N VAL A 135 0.13 -3.61 21.22
CA VAL A 135 1.08 -3.40 22.35
C VAL A 135 0.91 -2.02 22.97
N LYS A 136 0.60 -0.99 22.15
CA LYS A 136 0.24 0.34 22.65
C LYS A 136 -0.98 0.29 23.56
N MET A 137 -2.03 -0.45 23.18
CA MET A 137 -3.22 -0.66 24.01
C MET A 137 -2.90 -1.43 25.32
N MET A 138 -1.97 -2.39 25.29
CA MET A 138 -1.54 -3.11 26.50
C MET A 138 -0.67 -2.26 27.44
N MET A 139 0.09 -1.30 26.90
CA MET A 139 0.85 -0.36 27.72
C MET A 139 -0.02 0.72 28.35
N GLU A 140 -1.02 1.21 27.62
CA GLU A 140 -2.00 2.18 28.11
C GLU A 140 -2.91 1.57 29.20
N SER A 141 -2.97 0.24 29.33
CA SER A 141 -3.77 -0.46 30.35
C SER A 141 -3.04 -0.76 31.67
N SER A 142 -1.82 -0.24 31.90
CA SER A 142 -1.05 -0.40 33.15
C SER A 142 -0.55 -1.82 33.49
N GLU A 143 -0.68 -2.80 32.58
CA GLU A 143 -0.26 -4.20 32.80
C GLU A 143 1.01 -4.62 32.04
N PHE A 144 1.78 -3.67 31.49
CA PHE A 144 2.94 -3.99 30.66
C PHE A 144 4.26 -3.57 31.29
N ASP A 145 5.06 -4.56 31.69
CA ASP A 145 6.46 -4.38 32.04
C ASP A 145 7.33 -4.62 30.79
N ALA A 146 7.93 -3.53 30.30
CA ALA A 146 8.76 -3.54 29.10
C ALA A 146 10.02 -4.43 29.25
N GLU A 147 10.50 -4.66 30.48
CA GLU A 147 11.64 -5.52 30.77
C GLU A 147 11.27 -7.01 30.56
N ILE A 148 10.09 -7.41 31.04
CA ILE A 148 9.56 -8.77 30.86
C ILE A 148 9.24 -9.05 29.39
N ALA A 149 8.74 -8.06 28.65
CA ALA A 149 8.48 -8.18 27.23
C ALA A 149 9.77 -8.35 26.42
N GLY A 150 10.81 -7.57 26.74
CA GLY A 150 12.14 -7.73 26.13
C GLY A 150 12.75 -9.10 26.39
N GLU A 151 12.60 -9.62 27.61
CA GLU A 151 13.09 -10.95 27.99
C GLU A 151 12.33 -12.08 27.26
N LYS A 152 11.01 -11.97 27.10
CA LYS A 152 10.22 -12.96 26.33
C LYS A 152 10.59 -12.98 24.85
N VAL A 153 10.87 -11.83 24.25
CA VAL A 153 11.34 -11.74 22.87
C VAL A 153 12.73 -12.36 22.73
N ARG A 154 13.66 -12.08 23.67
CA ARG A 154 14.98 -12.74 23.70
C ARG A 154 14.86 -14.25 23.80
N LEU A 155 14.01 -14.76 24.70
CA LEU A 155 13.80 -16.20 24.86
C LEU A 155 13.17 -16.86 23.64
N ALA A 156 12.31 -16.14 22.90
CA ALA A 156 11.76 -16.62 21.63
C ALA A 156 12.81 -16.65 20.51
N ALA A 157 13.74 -15.68 20.47
CA ALA A 157 14.80 -15.59 19.47
C ALA A 157 15.99 -16.56 19.69
N ILE A 158 16.02 -17.25 20.83
CA ILE A 158 17.06 -18.23 21.20
C ILE A 158 16.64 -19.68 20.85
N ARG A 159 15.34 -19.94 20.64
CA ARG A 159 14.82 -21.24 20.18
C ARG A 159 14.94 -21.40 18.68
#